data_AF-A0A5E4LE25-F1
#
_entry.id   AF-A0A5E4LE25-F1
#
_cell.length_a   1.000
_cell.length_b   1.000
_cell.length_c   1.000
_cell.angle_alpha   90.00
_cell.angle_beta   90.00
_cell.angle_gamma   90.00
#
_symmetry.space_group_name_H-M   'P 1'
#
loop_
_entity.id
_entity.type
_entity.pdbx_description
1 polymer ?
#
loop_
_entity_poly.entity_id
_entity_poly.type
_entity_poly.pdbx_seq_one_letter_code
_entity_poly.pdbx_strand_id
1 'polypeptide(L)'
;MADTEAEKKTIASRGVPSDDALYLPAHNSAEIRSFQDKDENISRNLWNLEEVTNFVFSRKYQPKYYETALGFLKLLAEKLELGGDEIAAYVKDNNISKATFYNRVLPRLRKVGMIKVERETIVAQESKRKFRPMVVSISKTFGNYLVKIGDSWLALLDDARSRKQQQTKL
;
A
#
# COMPACT_ATOMS: atom_id res chain seq x y z
N MET A 1 -14.00 27.35 -32.46
CA MET A 1 -13.82 25.91 -32.20
C MET A 1 -12.50 25.49 -32.81
N ALA A 2 -11.53 25.13 -31.97
CA ALA A 2 -10.46 24.16 -32.23
C ALA A 2 -9.60 24.11 -30.96
N ASP A 3 -9.49 22.91 -30.41
CA ASP A 3 -9.03 22.58 -29.08
C ASP A 3 -7.56 22.90 -28.83
N THR A 4 -7.27 23.44 -27.65
CA THR A 4 -5.90 23.61 -27.15
C THR A 4 -5.41 22.25 -26.65
N GLU A 5 -4.46 21.65 -27.37
CA GLU A 5 -3.73 20.47 -26.91
C GLU A 5 -3.12 20.76 -25.54
N ALA A 6 -3.64 20.09 -24.50
CA ALA A 6 -3.09 20.16 -23.16
C ALA A 6 -1.63 19.70 -23.20
N GLU A 7 -0.69 20.61 -22.91
CA GLU A 7 0.74 20.32 -22.79
C GLU A 7 0.94 19.08 -21.91
N LYS A 8 1.38 17.98 -22.53
CA LYS A 8 1.81 16.78 -21.83
C LYS A 8 3.05 17.16 -21.02
N LYS A 9 2.85 17.42 -19.72
CA LYS A 9 3.94 17.56 -18.75
C LYS A 9 4.84 16.33 -18.85
N THR A 10 6.02 16.51 -19.46
CA THR A 10 7.06 15.50 -19.52
C THR A 10 7.57 15.29 -18.10
N ILE A 11 7.32 14.10 -17.55
CA ILE A 11 7.79 13.74 -16.22
C ILE A 11 9.32 13.69 -16.29
N ALA A 12 10.00 14.58 -15.56
CA ALA A 12 11.46 14.59 -15.51
C ALA A 12 11.97 13.24 -14.97
N SER A 13 12.90 12.62 -15.70
CA SER A 13 13.39 11.24 -15.49
C SER A 13 14.24 11.01 -14.23
N ARG A 14 14.10 11.84 -13.19
CA ARG A 14 14.90 11.78 -11.93
C ARG A 14 14.51 10.62 -11.00
N GLY A 15 13.78 9.62 -11.49
CA GLY A 15 13.26 8.48 -10.72
C GLY A 15 11.78 8.62 -10.37
N VAL A 16 11.23 7.55 -9.77
CA VAL A 16 9.84 7.51 -9.30
C VAL A 16 9.76 8.26 -7.96
N PRO A 17 8.80 9.18 -7.76
CA PRO A 17 8.63 9.85 -6.48
C PRO A 17 8.46 8.84 -5.34
N SER A 18 9.01 9.13 -4.17
CA SER A 18 8.95 8.18 -3.04
C SER A 18 7.52 7.81 -2.64
N ASP A 19 6.55 8.70 -2.87
CA ASP A 19 5.11 8.49 -2.62
C ASP A 19 4.44 7.53 -3.62
N ASP A 20 5.13 7.18 -4.70
CA ASP A 20 4.70 6.25 -5.75
C ASP A 20 5.47 4.92 -5.70
N ALA A 21 6.52 4.80 -4.88
CA ALA A 21 7.39 3.63 -4.83
C ALA A 21 7.17 2.77 -3.58
N LEU A 22 7.17 1.45 -3.76
CA LEU A 22 7.34 0.49 -2.66
C LEU A 22 8.81 0.33 -2.32
N TYR A 23 9.10 0.08 -1.04
CA TYR A 23 10.43 -0.31 -0.61
C TYR A 23 10.60 -1.81 -0.80
N LEU A 24 11.37 -2.20 -1.82
CA LEU A 24 11.78 -3.59 -2.03
C LEU A 24 13.26 -3.71 -1.68
N PRO A 25 13.62 -4.49 -0.65
CA PRO A 25 15.03 -4.70 -0.31
C PRO A 25 15.76 -5.52 -1.39
N ALA A 26 17.09 -5.52 -1.35
CA ALA A 26 17.90 -6.21 -2.35
C ALA A 26 17.64 -7.73 -2.33
N HIS A 27 17.63 -8.37 -3.51
CA HIS A 27 17.36 -9.81 -3.65
C HIS A 27 18.25 -10.73 -2.79
N ASN A 28 19.43 -10.25 -2.39
CA ASN A 28 20.39 -11.00 -1.58
C ASN A 28 20.40 -10.58 -0.11
N SER A 29 19.51 -9.66 0.29
CA SER A 29 19.42 -9.18 1.66
C SER A 29 18.87 -10.26 2.60
N ALA A 30 19.19 -10.16 3.88
CA ALA A 30 18.70 -11.08 4.90
C ALA A 30 17.16 -11.03 5.03
N GLU A 31 16.56 -9.88 4.76
CA GLU A 31 15.12 -9.64 4.74
C GLU A 31 14.41 -10.44 3.64
N ILE A 32 15.15 -10.77 2.57
CA ILE A 32 14.65 -11.53 1.43
C ILE A 32 14.94 -13.03 1.55
N ARG A 33 16.12 -13.39 2.07
CA ARG A 33 16.50 -14.81 2.25
C ARG A 33 15.63 -15.57 3.24
N SER A 34 14.75 -14.90 3.98
CA SER A 34 13.77 -15.52 4.87
C SER A 34 12.54 -16.09 4.14
N PHE A 35 12.31 -15.73 2.87
CA PHE A 35 11.06 -16.05 2.15
C PHE A 35 11.20 -17.07 1.02
N GLN A 36 12.41 -17.36 0.57
CA GLN A 36 12.68 -18.32 -0.50
C GLN A 36 13.75 -19.31 -0.05
N ASP A 37 13.51 -20.59 -0.30
CA ASP A 37 14.56 -21.60 -0.16
C ASP A 37 15.57 -21.49 -1.32
N LYS A 38 16.61 -22.33 -1.31
CA LYS A 38 17.66 -22.31 -2.34
C LYS A 38 17.14 -22.66 -3.73
N ASP A 39 15.95 -23.24 -3.82
CA ASP A 39 15.32 -23.72 -5.04
C ASP A 39 14.18 -22.78 -5.50
N GLU A 40 14.16 -21.54 -5.00
CA GLU A 40 13.17 -20.49 -5.31
C GLU A 40 11.73 -20.83 -4.86
N ASN A 41 11.53 -21.84 -4.02
CA ASN A 41 10.20 -22.15 -3.49
C ASN A 41 9.80 -21.12 -2.43
N ILE A 42 8.54 -20.71 -2.49
CA ILE A 42 7.94 -19.81 -1.52
C ILE A 42 7.89 -20.51 -0.15
N SER A 43 8.55 -19.92 0.84
CA SER A 43 8.46 -20.35 2.23
C SER A 43 7.03 -20.22 2.75
N ARG A 44 6.57 -21.17 3.57
CA ARG A 44 5.24 -21.11 4.21
C ARG A 44 5.11 -20.03 5.28
N ASN A 45 6.19 -19.31 5.60
CA ASN A 45 6.17 -18.27 6.62
C ASN A 45 5.33 -17.08 6.16
N LEU A 46 4.24 -16.82 6.89
CA LEU A 46 3.41 -15.64 6.69
C LEU A 46 4.11 -14.41 7.27
N TRP A 47 4.16 -13.33 6.51
CA TRP A 47 4.65 -12.05 7.03
C TRP A 47 3.69 -11.47 8.06
N ASN A 48 4.25 -10.93 9.14
CA ASN A 48 3.49 -10.19 10.13
C ASN A 48 3.19 -8.76 9.64
N LEU A 49 2.36 -8.04 10.40
CA LEU A 49 1.94 -6.68 10.03
C LEU A 49 3.14 -5.72 9.98
N GLU A 50 4.13 -5.90 10.85
CA GLU A 50 5.37 -5.13 10.90
C GLU A 50 6.17 -5.23 9.59
N GLU A 51 6.30 -6.45 9.06
CA GLU A 51 7.00 -6.75 7.82
C GLU A 51 6.25 -6.19 6.62
N VAL A 52 4.94 -6.43 6.52
CA VAL A 52 4.11 -5.90 5.43
C VAL A 52 4.15 -4.37 5.40
N THR A 53 4.08 -3.73 6.57
CA THR A 53 4.14 -2.26 6.68
C THR A 53 5.50 -1.72 6.20
N ASN A 54 6.59 -2.46 6.40
CA ASN A 54 7.94 -2.03 6.01
C ASN A 54 8.09 -1.86 4.49
N PHE A 55 7.38 -2.65 3.69
CA PHE A 55 7.38 -2.52 2.22
C PHE A 55 6.70 -1.23 1.74
N VAL A 56 5.78 -0.68 2.53
CA VAL A 56 5.07 0.56 2.19
C VAL A 56 5.75 1.78 2.82
N PHE A 57 6.20 1.64 4.07
CA PHE A 57 6.92 2.65 4.83
C PHE A 57 8.21 2.02 5.37
N SER A 58 9.33 2.24 4.69
CA SER A 58 10.58 1.64 5.14
C SER A 58 10.98 2.14 6.52
N ARG A 59 11.17 1.23 7.48
CA ARG A 59 11.69 1.56 8.82
C ARG A 59 13.05 2.25 8.76
N LYS A 60 13.87 1.88 7.76
CA LYS A 60 15.22 2.43 7.55
C LYS A 60 15.19 3.89 7.08
N TYR A 61 14.32 4.21 6.13
CA TYR A 61 14.30 5.53 5.48
C TYR A 61 13.23 6.48 6.04
N GLN A 62 12.17 5.93 6.63
CA GLN A 62 10.99 6.67 7.08
C GLN A 62 10.49 6.17 8.46
N PRO A 63 11.34 6.14 9.51
CA PRO A 63 11.01 5.50 10.79
C PRO A 63 9.74 6.06 11.44
N LYS A 64 9.58 7.39 11.46
CA LYS A 64 8.39 8.04 12.05
C LYS A 64 7.09 7.69 11.30
N TYR A 65 7.14 7.61 9.98
CA TYR A 65 5.96 7.26 9.18
C TYR A 65 5.64 5.77 9.32
N TYR A 66 6.67 4.92 9.39
CA TYR A 66 6.53 3.50 9.69
C TYR A 66 5.83 3.28 11.04
N GLU A 67 6.34 3.88 12.12
CA GLU A 67 5.75 3.75 13.46
C GLU A 67 4.30 4.24 13.50
N THR A 68 4.04 5.41 12.90
CA THR A 68 2.71 5.99 12.80
C THR A 68 1.73 5.09 12.05
N ALA A 69 2.17 4.53 10.91
CA ALA A 69 1.36 3.64 10.07
C ALA A 69 1.11 2.30 10.77
N LEU A 70 2.14 1.72 11.38
CA LEU A 70 2.05 0.45 12.10
C LEU A 70 1.08 0.54 13.28
N GLY A 71 1.20 1.58 14.11
CA GLY A 71 0.28 1.79 15.24
C GLY A 71 -1.16 1.97 14.77
N PHE A 72 -1.37 2.70 13.67
CA PHE A 72 -2.69 2.91 13.11
C PHE A 72 -3.28 1.61 12.54
N LEU A 73 -2.48 0.82 11.82
CA LEU A 73 -2.91 -0.46 11.26
C LEU A 73 -3.20 -1.48 12.36
N LYS A 74 -2.47 -1.46 13.49
CA LYS A 74 -2.77 -2.31 14.67
C LYS A 74 -4.14 -1.98 15.25
N LEU A 75 -4.39 -0.70 15.51
CA LEU A 75 -5.70 -0.23 15.99
C LEU A 75 -6.82 -0.61 15.00
N LEU A 76 -6.58 -0.44 13.71
CA LEU A 76 -7.55 -0.77 12.68
C LEU A 76 -7.75 -2.28 12.55
N ALA A 77 -6.73 -3.11 12.76
CA ALA A 77 -6.85 -4.58 12.77
C ALA A 77 -7.70 -5.08 13.95
N GLU A 78 -7.67 -4.38 15.08
CA GLU A 78 -8.49 -4.72 16.25
C GLU A 78 -9.97 -4.35 16.06
N LYS A 79 -10.24 -3.17 15.47
CA LYS A 79 -11.60 -2.63 15.34
C LYS A 79 -12.27 -2.87 13.99
N LEU A 80 -11.50 -3.27 12.97
CA LEU A 80 -11.85 -3.44 11.55
C LEU A 80 -12.26 -2.16 10.82
N GLU A 81 -12.94 -1.25 11.50
CA GLU A 81 -13.39 0.04 11.00
C GLU A 81 -13.15 1.13 12.05
N LEU A 82 -12.83 2.33 11.58
CA LEU A 82 -12.58 3.51 12.42
C LEU A 82 -13.32 4.73 11.88
N GLY A 83 -14.01 5.43 12.77
CA GLY A 83 -14.60 6.73 12.48
C GLY A 83 -13.58 7.87 12.55
N GLY A 84 -13.90 9.01 11.94
CA GLY A 84 -13.06 10.21 11.97
C GLY A 84 -12.69 10.68 13.39
N ASP A 85 -13.59 10.54 14.36
CA ASP A 85 -13.35 10.93 15.76
C ASP A 85 -12.35 10.00 16.46
N GLU A 86 -12.43 8.69 16.21
CA GLU A 86 -11.49 7.71 16.74
C GLU A 86 -10.08 7.89 16.14
N ILE A 87 -10.02 8.23 14.86
CA ILE A 87 -8.75 8.57 14.19
C ILE A 87 -8.16 9.85 14.79
N ALA A 88 -8.98 10.86 15.05
CA ALA A 88 -8.54 12.08 15.70
C ALA A 88 -8.04 11.83 17.14
N ALA A 89 -8.69 10.93 17.88
CA ALA A 89 -8.24 10.47 19.19
C ALA A 89 -6.88 9.77 19.09
N TYR A 90 -6.73 8.79 18.20
CA TYR A 90 -5.45 8.11 17.97
C TYR A 90 -4.30 9.08 17.67
N VAL A 91 -4.52 10.04 16.77
CA VAL A 91 -3.52 11.06 16.41
C VAL A 91 -3.14 11.91 17.62
N LYS A 92 -4.10 12.27 18.48
CA LYS A 92 -3.86 13.06 19.69
C LYS A 92 -3.13 12.25 20.76
N ASP A 93 -3.60 11.04 21.05
CA ASP A 93 -3.12 10.20 22.15
C ASP A 93 -1.68 9.71 21.91
N ASN A 94 -1.31 9.52 20.65
CA ASN A 94 0.05 9.12 20.26
C ASN A 94 0.96 10.31 19.91
N ASN A 95 0.52 11.55 20.18
CA ASN A 95 1.27 12.78 19.91
C ASN A 95 1.77 12.90 18.45
N ILE A 96 0.94 12.47 17.49
CA ILE A 96 1.26 12.49 16.06
C ILE A 96 0.83 13.83 15.47
N SER A 97 1.68 14.42 14.63
CA SER A 97 1.27 15.63 13.88
C SER A 97 0.13 15.31 12.93
N LYS A 98 -0.93 16.13 12.96
CA LYS A 98 -2.05 16.05 12.00
C LYS A 98 -1.56 16.08 10.56
N ALA A 99 -0.57 16.91 10.25
CA ALA A 99 -0.01 16.99 8.90
C ALA A 99 0.68 15.67 8.51
N THR A 100 1.42 15.05 9.42
CA THR A 100 2.06 13.76 9.18
C THR A 100 1.03 12.67 8.90
N PHE A 101 0.01 12.56 9.73
CA PHE A 101 -0.99 11.51 9.56
C PHE A 101 -1.87 11.73 8.33
N TYR A 102 -2.55 12.88 8.25
CA TYR A 102 -3.58 13.12 7.23
C TYR A 102 -3.00 13.44 5.85
N ASN A 103 -1.77 13.97 5.74
CA ASN A 103 -1.19 14.33 4.45
C ASN A 103 -0.18 13.31 3.92
N ARG A 104 0.40 12.47 4.79
CA ARG A 104 1.42 11.49 4.37
C ARG A 104 0.95 10.06 4.58
N VAL A 105 0.67 9.67 5.83
CA VAL A 105 0.41 8.27 6.18
C VAL A 105 -0.92 7.78 5.63
N LEU A 106 -2.02 8.45 5.96
CA LEU A 106 -3.37 8.04 5.56
C LEU A 106 -3.55 8.01 4.03
N PRO A 107 -3.12 9.04 3.26
CA PRO A 107 -3.23 9.01 1.80
C PRO A 107 -2.40 7.89 1.18
N ARG A 108 -1.20 7.61 1.71
CA ARG A 108 -0.34 6.55 1.19
C ARG A 108 -0.92 5.16 1.45
N LEU A 109 -1.43 4.89 2.66
CA LEU A 109 -2.13 3.65 2.99
C LEU A 109 -3.34 3.41 2.08
N ARG A 110 -4.11 4.47 1.81
CA ARG A 110 -5.24 4.40 0.87
C ARG A 110 -4.77 4.13 -0.55
N LYS A 111 -3.71 4.82 -1.00
CA LYS A 111 -3.18 4.72 -2.36
C LYS A 111 -2.65 3.33 -2.68
N VAL A 112 -1.92 2.70 -1.76
CA VAL A 112 -1.45 1.31 -1.94
C VAL A 112 -2.60 0.30 -1.79
N GLY A 113 -3.77 0.72 -1.31
CA GLY A 113 -4.94 -0.13 -1.18
C GLY A 113 -4.92 -1.04 0.05
N MET A 114 -4.20 -0.65 1.12
CA MET A 114 -4.26 -1.32 2.42
C MET A 114 -5.53 -0.94 3.20
N ILE A 115 -6.05 0.26 2.96
CA ILE A 115 -7.28 0.77 3.58
C ILE A 115 -8.23 1.34 2.52
N LYS A 116 -9.51 1.40 2.88
CA LYS A 116 -10.54 2.16 2.18
C LYS A 116 -10.96 3.34 3.05
N VAL A 117 -11.27 4.46 2.40
CA VAL A 117 -11.77 5.66 3.06
C VAL A 117 -13.07 6.04 2.39
N GLU A 118 -14.15 5.93 3.14
CA GLU A 118 -15.51 6.20 2.69
C GLU A 118 -16.07 7.41 3.44
N ARG A 119 -17.04 8.08 2.81
CA ARG A 119 -17.76 9.20 3.41
C ARG A 119 -19.23 8.90 3.33
N GLU A 120 -19.81 8.48 4.45
CA GLU A 120 -21.24 8.25 4.51
C GLU A 120 -21.97 9.58 4.33
N THR A 121 -23.01 9.60 3.51
CA THR A 121 -23.89 10.77 3.44
C THR A 121 -25.09 10.49 4.32
N ILE A 122 -25.00 10.87 5.59
CA ILE A 122 -26.15 10.79 6.49
C ILE A 122 -27.06 11.95 6.12
N VAL A 123 -28.17 11.66 5.44
CA VAL A 123 -29.24 12.64 5.23
C VAL A 123 -30.05 12.68 6.52
N ALA A 124 -29.60 13.47 7.50
CA ALA A 124 -30.40 13.73 8.68
C ALA A 124 -31.67 14.47 8.25
N GLN A 125 -32.83 13.81 8.33
CA GLN A 125 -34.13 14.40 7.99
C GLN A 125 -34.47 15.66 8.82
N GLU A 126 -33.77 15.90 9.93
CA GLU A 126 -34.06 17.02 10.86
C GLU A 126 -33.04 18.16 10.84
N SER A 127 -31.87 18.02 10.20
CA SER A 127 -30.83 19.06 10.23
C SER A 127 -30.34 19.41 8.84
N LYS A 128 -30.55 20.66 8.42
CA LYS A 128 -30.10 21.24 7.13
C LYS A 128 -28.56 21.26 6.93
N ARG A 129 -27.77 20.60 7.79
CA ARG A 129 -26.32 20.44 7.62
C ARG A 129 -25.98 19.04 7.13
N LYS A 130 -25.44 18.95 5.90
CA LYS A 130 -24.85 17.74 5.34
C LYS A 130 -23.64 17.32 6.18
N PHE A 131 -23.82 16.40 7.12
CA PHE A 131 -22.72 15.77 7.85
C PHE A 131 -22.25 14.54 7.06
N ARG A 132 -20.94 14.47 6.80
CA ARG A 132 -20.33 13.36 6.05
C ARG A 132 -19.19 12.76 6.88
N PRO A 133 -19.49 11.87 7.84
CA PRO A 133 -18.45 11.25 8.64
C PRO A 133 -17.53 10.43 7.74
N MET A 134 -16.23 10.50 8.03
CA MET A 134 -15.23 9.67 7.38
C MET A 134 -15.17 8.33 8.11
N VAL A 135 -15.26 7.25 7.35
CA VAL A 135 -15.07 5.87 7.84
C VAL A 135 -13.86 5.27 7.13
N VAL A 136 -12.97 4.65 7.89
CA VAL A 136 -11.78 3.98 7.36
C VAL A 136 -11.85 2.51 7.71
N SER A 137 -11.69 1.64 6.72
CA SER A 137 -11.75 0.18 6.86
C SER A 137 -10.57 -0.51 6.18
N ILE A 138 -10.28 -1.76 6.57
CA ILE A 138 -9.22 -2.56 5.94
C ILE A 138 -9.62 -2.98 4.53
N SER A 139 -8.65 -3.01 3.62
CA SER A 139 -8.85 -3.40 2.23
C SER A 139 -8.01 -4.60 1.82
N LYS A 140 -8.59 -5.48 1.01
CA LYS A 140 -7.89 -6.60 0.35
C LYS A 140 -7.15 -6.18 -0.92
N THR A 141 -7.34 -4.94 -1.38
CA THR A 141 -6.82 -4.45 -2.67
C THR A 141 -5.31 -4.57 -2.78
N PHE A 142 -4.57 -4.23 -1.71
CA PHE A 142 -3.10 -4.34 -1.70
C PHE A 142 -2.62 -5.76 -2.00
N GLY A 143 -3.17 -6.76 -1.30
CA GLY A 143 -2.84 -8.16 -1.53
C GLY A 143 -3.21 -8.62 -2.94
N ASN A 144 -4.40 -8.25 -3.43
CA ASN A 144 -4.84 -8.59 -4.78
C ASN A 144 -3.91 -8.05 -5.87
N TYR A 145 -3.38 -6.82 -5.71
CA TYR A 145 -2.40 -6.27 -6.65
C TYR A 145 -1.11 -7.08 -6.68
N LEU A 146 -0.54 -7.40 -5.51
CA LEU A 146 0.73 -8.11 -5.43
C LEU A 146 0.61 -9.55 -5.96
N VAL A 147 -0.47 -10.25 -5.62
CA VAL A 147 -0.76 -11.59 -6.18
C VAL A 147 -0.84 -11.51 -7.70
N LYS A 148 -1.61 -10.56 -8.24
CA LYS A 148 -1.76 -10.42 -9.69
C LYS A 148 -0.43 -10.11 -10.39
N ILE A 149 0.41 -9.27 -9.81
CA ILE A 149 1.74 -8.93 -10.34
C ILE A 149 2.63 -10.18 -10.33
N GLY A 150 2.68 -10.89 -9.20
CA GLY A 150 3.47 -12.11 -9.03
C GLY A 150 3.06 -13.21 -10.00
N ASP A 151 1.78 -13.57 -10.02
CA ASP A 151 1.25 -14.64 -10.89
C ASP A 151 1.51 -14.33 -12.37
N SER A 152 1.35 -13.06 -12.76
CA SER A 152 1.58 -12.65 -14.16
C SER A 152 3.06 -12.77 -14.54
N TRP A 153 3.97 -12.46 -13.62
CA TRP A 153 5.41 -12.64 -13.87
C TRP A 153 5.81 -14.11 -14.01
N LEU A 154 5.30 -14.97 -13.12
CA LEU A 154 5.56 -16.41 -13.18
C LEU A 154 5.06 -17.02 -14.49
N ALA A 155 3.83 -16.69 -14.90
CA ALA A 155 3.28 -17.14 -16.17
C ALA A 155 4.15 -16.74 -17.37
N LEU A 156 4.66 -15.50 -17.38
CA LEU A 156 5.56 -15.03 -18.45
C LEU A 156 6.89 -15.81 -18.49
N LEU A 157 7.44 -16.18 -17.33
CA LEU A 157 8.66 -16.98 -17.25
C LEU A 157 8.44 -18.41 -17.72
N ASP A 158 7.34 -19.04 -17.34
CA ASP A 158 7.00 -20.40 -17.74
C ASP A 158 6.80 -20.49 -19.25
N ASP A 159 6.13 -19.50 -19.85
CA ASP A 159 5.99 -19.38 -21.30
C ASP A 159 7.33 -19.20 -22.01
N ALA A 160 8.23 -18.37 -21.45
CA ALA A 160 9.56 -18.14 -22.04
C ALA A 160 10.44 -19.40 -21.95
N ARG A 161 10.41 -20.10 -20.81
CA ARG A 161 11.15 -21.35 -20.59
C ARG A 161 10.64 -22.46 -21.52
N SER A 162 9.32 -22.58 -21.68
CA SER A 162 8.69 -23.57 -22.56
C SER A 162 9.08 -23.35 -24.03
N ARG A 163 9.08 -22.09 -24.50
CA ARG A 163 9.51 -21.74 -25.86
C ARG A 163 10.98 -22.11 -26.13
N LYS A 164 11.87 -21.84 -25.17
CA LYS A 164 13.30 -22.20 -25.29
C LYS A 164 13.51 -23.72 -25.39
N GLN A 165 12.77 -24.50 -24.61
CA GLN A 165 12.84 -25.97 -24.66
C GLN A 165 12.36 -26.53 -26.01
N GLN A 166 11.31 -25.94 -26.59
CA GLN A 166 10.81 -26.33 -27.92
C GLN A 166 11.81 -26.01 -29.03
N GLN A 167 12.46 -24.83 -28.97
CA GLN A 167 13.50 -24.44 -29.93
C GLN A 167 14.77 -25.30 -29.82
N THR A 168 15.09 -25.85 -28.64
CA THR A 168 16.27 -26.70 -28.44
C THR A 168 16.03 -28.15 -28.90
N LYS A 169 14.77 -28.56 -29.09
CA LYS A 169 14.38 -29.90 -29.53
C LYS A 169 14.19 -30.00 -31.06
N LEU A 170 14.19 -28.88 -31.77
CA LEU A 170 14.19 -28.75 -33.23
C LEU A 170 15.63 -28.63 -33.73
#